data_AF-A0A2K8SHB9-F1
#
_entry.id   AF-A0A2K8SHB9-F1
#
_cell.length_a   1.000
_cell.length_b   1.000
_cell.length_c   1.000
_cell.angle_alpha   90.00
_cell.angle_beta   90.00
_cell.angle_gamma   90.00
#
_symmetry.space_group_name_H-M   'P 1'
#
loop_
_entity.id
_entity.type
_entity.pdbx_description
1 polymer ?
#
loop_
_entity_poly.entity_id
_entity_poly.type
_entity_poly.pdbx_seq_one_letter_code
_entity_poly.pdbx_strand_id
1 'polypeptide(L)' 'MCELYCPVDALYVAPESDVTTLVNEAELAEVGLLGSYRENIGWGHKRTSTAKADQTFQILKQMK' A
#
# COMPACT_ATOMS: atom_id res chain seq x y z
N MET A 1 6.02 -6.54 5.73
CA MET A 1 4.70 -6.20 5.15
C MET A 1 3.63 -6.11 6.25
N CYS A 2 3.79 -5.22 7.23
CA CYS A 2 2.90 -5.18 8.41
C CYS A 2 1.50 -4.63 8.08
N GLU A 3 1.42 -3.56 7.30
CA GLU A 3 0.14 -2.94 6.90
C GLU A 3 -0.77 -3.91 6.14
N LEU A 4 -0.21 -4.64 5.18
CA LEU A 4 -0.91 -5.62 4.36
C LEU A 4 -1.56 -6.75 5.18
N TYR A 5 -0.97 -7.12 6.31
CA TYR A 5 -1.46 -8.19 7.18
C TYR A 5 -2.29 -7.69 8.37
N CYS A 6 -2.47 -6.37 8.54
CA CYS A 6 -3.39 -5.85 9.54
C CYS A 6 -4.82 -6.16 9.11
N PRO A 7 -5.61 -6.99 9.83
CA PRO A 7 -6.94 -7.39 9.40
C PRO A 7 -7.93 -6.21 9.37
N VAL A 8 -7.71 -5.21 10.24
CA VAL A 8 -8.66 -4.12 10.53
C VAL A 8 -8.26 -2.76 9.95
N ASP A 9 -7.31 -2.72 9.01
CA ASP A 9 -6.88 -1.47 8.35
C ASP A 9 -6.34 -0.40 9.34
N ALA A 10 -5.78 -0.80 10.48
CA ALA A 10 -5.33 0.12 11.54
C ALA A 10 -3.84 0.50 11.47
N LEU A 11 -3.10 -0.04 10.49
CA LEU A 11 -1.66 0.23 10.35
C LEU A 11 -1.39 1.10 9.12
N TYR A 12 -0.41 1.98 9.27
CA TYR A 12 0.26 2.67 8.17
C TYR A 12 1.75 2.38 8.26
N VAL A 13 2.37 2.06 7.13
CA VAL A 13 3.82 1.91 7.04
C VAL A 13 4.35 2.96 6.07
N ALA A 14 5.21 3.85 6.56
CA ALA A 14 5.84 4.88 5.72
C ALA A 14 6.65 4.24 4.58
N PRO A 15 6.62 4.82 3.37
CA PRO A 15 7.30 4.26 2.20
C PRO A 15 8.82 4.35 2.29
N GLU A 16 9.35 5.36 2.98
CA GLU A 16 10.78 5.57 3.18
C GLU A 16 11.31 4.66 4.31
N SER A 17 11.97 3.55 3.95
CA SER A 17 12.48 2.57 4.94
C SER A 17 13.72 3.03 5.70
N ASP A 18 14.52 3.90 5.07
CA ASP A 18 15.85 4.25 5.56
C ASP A 18 15.83 5.52 6.44
N VAL A 19 14.67 6.17 6.52
CA VAL A 19 14.50 7.44 7.24
C VAL A 19 13.46 7.27 8.32
N THR A 20 13.80 7.71 9.54
CA THR A 20 12.80 7.81 10.61
C THR A 20 11.81 8.90 10.26
N THR A 21 10.59 8.50 9.91
CA THR A 21 9.49 9.40 9.60
C THR A 21 8.65 9.61 10.84
N LEU A 22 8.53 10.85 11.30
CA LEU A 22 7.57 11.21 12.34
C LEU A 22 6.16 11.15 11.76
N VAL A 23 5.26 10.46 12.45
CA VAL A 23 3.86 10.30 12.02
C VAL A 23 2.92 10.61 13.19
N ASN A 24 1.75 11.17 12.86
CA ASN A 24 0.67 11.41 13.79
C ASN A 24 -0.55 10.56 13.38
N GLU A 25 -1.05 9.73 14.29
CA GLU A 25 -2.17 8.82 14.00
C GLU A 25 -3.45 9.56 13.57
N ALA A 26 -3.78 10.68 14.22
CA ALA A 26 -4.99 11.44 13.92
C ALA A 26 -4.95 12.05 12.52
N GLU A 27 -3.78 12.60 12.15
CA GLU A 27 -3.56 13.14 10.81
C GLU A 27 -3.64 12.03 9.75
N LEU A 28 -3.01 10.88 9.99
CA LEU A 28 -3.06 9.73 9.08
C LEU A 28 -4.49 9.20 8.88
N ALA A 29 -5.28 9.16 9.96
CA ALA A 29 -6.68 8.76 9.90
C ALA A 29 -7.51 9.79 9.10
N GLU A 30 -7.29 11.08 9.33
CA GLU A 30 -7.97 12.18 8.64
C GLU A 30 -7.75 12.12 7.11
N VAL A 31 -6.51 11.87 6.68
CA VAL A 31 -6.18 11.77 5.25
C VAL A 31 -6.40 10.37 4.65
N GLY A 32 -6.91 9.42 5.45
CA GLY A 32 -7.25 8.07 4.99
C GLY A 32 -6.05 7.18 4.64
N LEU A 33 -4.91 7.36 5.31
CA LEU A 33 -3.69 6.59 5.05
C LEU A 33 -3.63 5.25 5.78
N LEU A 34 -4.35 5.08 6.89
CA LEU A 34 -4.40 3.81 7.61
C LEU A 34 -5.00 2.70 6.72
N GLY A 35 -4.24 1.64 6.48
CA GLY A 35 -4.62 0.51 5.61
C GLY A 35 -4.67 0.85 4.12
N SER A 36 -4.31 2.07 3.73
CA SER A 36 -4.42 2.55 2.35
C SER A 36 -3.63 1.70 1.36
N TYR A 37 -2.48 1.17 1.74
CA TYR A 37 -1.71 0.28 0.86
C TYR A 37 -2.47 -1.00 0.55
N ARG A 38 -3.08 -1.62 1.57
CA ARG A 38 -3.88 -2.85 1.42
C ARG A 38 -5.09 -2.62 0.50
N GLU A 39 -5.72 -1.45 0.63
CA GLU A 39 -6.83 -1.02 -0.21
C GLU A 39 -6.38 -0.79 -1.66
N ASN A 40 -5.31 -0.02 -1.88
CA ASN A 40 -4.82 0.38 -3.20
C ASN A 40 -4.42 -0.81 -4.09
N ILE A 41 -3.87 -1.88 -3.50
CA ILE A 41 -3.51 -3.09 -4.26
C ILE A 41 -4.65 -4.11 -4.35
N GLY A 42 -5.75 -3.86 -3.63
CA GLY A 42 -6.90 -4.75 -3.54
C GLY A 42 -6.59 -6.07 -2.84
N TRP A 43 -5.81 -6.02 -1.74
CA TRP A 43 -5.39 -7.22 -1.01
C TRP A 43 -6.40 -7.63 0.08
N GLY A 44 -6.82 -8.90 0.03
CA GLY A 44 -7.69 -9.50 1.05
C GLY A 44 -9.07 -9.89 0.52
N HIS A 45 -9.88 -10.45 1.42
CA HIS A 45 -11.19 -10.98 1.06
C HIS A 45 -12.14 -9.86 0.59
N LYS A 46 -12.94 -10.14 -0.45
CA LYS A 46 -13.91 -9.21 -1.06
C LYS A 46 -13.32 -7.94 -1.69
N ARG A 47 -12.00 -7.85 -1.86
CA ARG A 47 -11.34 -6.79 -2.62
C ARG A 47 -10.99 -7.25 -4.03
N THR A 48 -10.88 -6.28 -4.95
CA THR A 48 -10.49 -6.56 -6.34
C THR A 48 -9.03 -6.17 -6.53
N SER A 49 -8.17 -7.15 -6.82
CA SER A 49 -6.74 -6.90 -7.04
C SER A 49 -6.50 -5.99 -8.24
N THR A 50 -5.61 -5.02 -8.08
CA THR A 50 -5.18 -4.09 -9.14
C THR A 50 -4.02 -4.63 -9.98
N ALA A 51 -3.51 -5.84 -9.68
CA ALA A 51 -2.36 -6.44 -10.36
C ALA A 51 -2.53 -6.55 -11.89
N LYS A 52 -3.76 -6.72 -12.40
CA LYS A 52 -4.03 -6.76 -13.84
C LYS A 52 -3.82 -5.42 -14.56
N ALA A 53 -3.85 -4.30 -13.83
CA ALA A 53 -3.63 -2.97 -14.38
C ALA A 53 -2.13 -2.64 -14.51
N ASP A 54 -1.25 -3.42 -13.85
CA ASP A 54 0.19 -3.22 -13.94
C ASP A 54 0.73 -3.63 -15.31
N GLN A 55 1.24 -2.65 -16.06
CA GLN A 55 1.82 -2.84 -17.39
C GLN A 55 3.36 -2.77 -17.39
N THR A 56 4.01 -2.75 -16.21
CA THR A 56 5.48 -2.66 -16.08
C THR A 56 6.18 -3.76 -16.86
N PHE A 57 5.55 -4.94 -16.98
CA PHE A 57 6.07 -6.05 -17.77
C PHE A 57 6.28 -5.72 -19.26
N GLN A 58 5.53 -4.77 -19.83
CA GLN A 58 5.71 -4.34 -21.23
C GLN A 58 6.99 -3.53 -21.40
N ILE A 59 7.31 -2.66 -20.44
CA ILE A 59 8.56 -1.89 -20.41
C ILE A 59 9.74 -2.86 -20.25
N LEU A 60 9.67 -3.79 -19.29
CA LEU A 60 10.72 -4.79 -19.05
C LEU A 60 11.01 -5.67 -20.27
N LYS A 61 10.00 -5.93 -21.11
CA LYS A 61 10.18 -6.66 -22.37
C LYS A 61 10.94 -5.85 -23.43
N GLN A 62 10.82 -4.53 -23.42
CA GLN A 62 11.46 -3.62 -24.39
C GLN A 62 12.91 -3.29 -24.03
N MET A 63 13.32 -3.52 -22.78
CA MET A 63 14.69 -3.29 -22.30
C MET A 63 15.64 -4.48 -22.57
N LYS A 64 15.16 -5.52 -23.26
CA LYS A 64 15.97 -6.64 -23.77
C LYS A 64 16.39 -6.39 -25.20
#